data_AF-A0A956HT36-F1
#
_entry.id   AF-A0A956HT36-F1
#
_cell.length_a   1.000
_cell.length_b   1.000
_cell.length_c   1.000
_cell.angle_alpha   90.00
_cell.angle_beta   90.00
_cell.angle_gamma   90.00
#
_symmetry.space_group_name_H-M   'P 1'
#
loop_
_entity.id
_entity.type
_entity.pdbx_description
1 polymer ?
#
loop_
_entity_poly.entity_id
_entity_poly.type
_entity_poly.pdbx_seq_one_letter_code
_entity_poly.pdbx_strand_id
1 'polypeptide(L)'
;SNQLPMFDPERSNKAGGDPNIIYYHSHWALGPGQALLIEATPPVCEHWNFQLNNYWMESLDYRYFPIHVNKHTAKYEEDGSVRIIVAHEDPGFGNWIDTTGHESGTMCFRWVRAKEHPKPRTRVVDAGELAELAGR
;
A
#
# COMPACT_ATOMS: atom_id res chain seq x y z
N SER A 1 -0.07 -12.81 -5.37
CA SER A 1 -0.86 -11.56 -5.28
C SER A 1 -1.15 -11.23 -3.83
N ASN A 2 -1.55 -10.00 -3.53
CA ASN A 2 -1.89 -9.52 -2.18
C ASN A 2 -0.72 -9.63 -1.19
N GLN A 3 0.49 -9.51 -1.71
CA GLN A 3 1.74 -9.53 -0.97
C GLN A 3 2.63 -8.41 -1.48
N LEU A 4 3.48 -7.85 -0.63
CA LEU A 4 4.47 -6.85 -1.02
C LEU A 4 5.88 -7.44 -0.83
N PRO A 5 6.37 -8.30 -1.73
CA PRO A 5 7.78 -8.70 -1.74
C PRO A 5 8.64 -7.52 -2.19
N MET A 6 9.88 -7.48 -1.69
CA MET A 6 10.86 -6.51 -2.17
C MET A 6 11.12 -6.78 -3.66
N PHE A 7 11.04 -5.74 -4.47
CA PHE A 7 11.45 -5.80 -5.86
C PHE A 7 12.98 -5.74 -5.92
N ASP A 8 13.58 -6.58 -6.76
CA ASP A 8 15.03 -6.65 -6.90
C ASP A 8 15.63 -5.26 -7.22
N PRO A 9 16.45 -4.68 -6.33
CA PRO A 9 17.01 -3.36 -6.51
C PRO A 9 17.85 -3.23 -7.78
N GLU A 10 18.62 -4.27 -8.16
CA GLU A 10 19.43 -4.22 -9.37
C GLU A 10 18.55 -4.11 -10.62
N ARG A 11 17.47 -4.89 -10.67
CA ARG A 11 16.50 -4.85 -11.76
C ARG A 11 15.76 -3.52 -11.80
N SER A 12 15.35 -2.98 -10.65
CA SER A 12 14.70 -1.67 -10.56
C SER A 12 15.61 -0.57 -11.11
N ASN A 13 16.86 -0.53 -10.68
CA ASN A 13 17.82 0.49 -11.11
C ASN A 13 18.12 0.41 -12.62
N LYS A 14 18.26 -0.81 -13.17
CA LYS A 14 18.42 -1.00 -14.62
C LYS A 14 17.20 -0.53 -15.43
N ALA A 15 16.01 -0.53 -14.83
CA ALA A 15 14.78 -0.02 -15.43
C ALA A 15 14.56 1.48 -15.20
N GLY A 16 15.52 2.20 -14.63
CA GLY A 16 15.43 3.65 -14.36
C GLY A 16 14.89 4.02 -12.98
N GLY A 17 14.83 3.07 -12.04
CA GLY A 17 14.54 3.35 -10.64
C GLY A 17 15.61 4.23 -9.97
N ASP A 18 15.22 4.94 -8.91
CA ASP A 18 16.16 5.72 -8.10
C ASP A 18 16.91 4.79 -7.14
N PRO A 19 18.25 4.77 -7.13
CA PRO A 19 19.03 3.89 -6.26
C PRO A 19 18.87 4.18 -4.76
N ASN A 20 18.27 5.32 -4.40
CA ASN A 20 17.94 5.66 -3.01
C ASN A 20 16.58 5.11 -2.57
N ILE A 21 15.85 4.42 -3.45
CA ILE A 21 14.51 3.90 -3.16
C ILE A 21 14.53 2.38 -3.15
N ILE A 22 14.04 1.81 -2.05
CA ILE A 22 13.68 0.39 -2.01
C ILE A 22 12.21 0.25 -2.35
N TYR A 23 11.96 -0.54 -3.39
CA TYR A 23 10.63 -0.78 -3.93
C TYR A 23 10.11 -2.13 -3.46
N TYR A 24 8.82 -2.19 -3.14
CA TYR A 24 8.06 -3.42 -3.04
C TYR A 24 6.99 -3.34 -4.11
N HIS A 25 6.94 -4.33 -5.00
CA HIS A 25 6.04 -4.32 -6.15
C HIS A 25 5.36 -5.67 -6.27
N SER A 26 4.04 -5.67 -6.41
CA SER A 26 3.31 -6.90 -6.73
C SER A 26 1.94 -6.62 -7.34
N HIS A 27 1.23 -7.72 -7.61
CA HIS A 27 -0.17 -7.73 -7.98
C HIS A 27 -1.07 -7.79 -6.75
N TRP A 28 -2.23 -7.14 -6.84
CA TRP A 28 -3.34 -7.30 -5.91
C TRP A 28 -4.58 -7.82 -6.64
N ALA A 29 -5.46 -8.50 -5.92
CA ALA A 29 -6.75 -8.96 -6.38
C ALA A 29 -7.72 -9.09 -5.19
N LEU A 30 -8.90 -8.51 -5.29
CA LEU A 30 -9.93 -8.52 -4.25
C LEU A 30 -11.25 -8.95 -4.86
N GLY A 31 -11.94 -9.87 -4.19
CA GLY A 31 -13.33 -10.17 -4.50
C GLY A 31 -14.30 -9.18 -3.82
N PRO A 32 -15.60 -9.27 -4.15
CA PRO A 32 -16.62 -8.44 -3.51
C PRO A 32 -16.58 -8.57 -1.98
N GLY A 33 -16.62 -7.43 -1.28
CA GLY A 33 -16.61 -7.36 0.19
C GLY A 33 -15.26 -7.70 0.84
N GLN A 34 -14.20 -7.94 0.07
CA GLN A 34 -12.85 -8.11 0.60
C GLN A 34 -12.09 -6.79 0.64
N ALA A 35 -11.18 -6.68 1.60
CA ALA A 35 -10.19 -5.62 1.66
C ALA A 35 -8.78 -6.22 1.83
N LEU A 36 -7.77 -5.52 1.30
CA LEU A 36 -6.37 -5.82 1.59
C LEU A 36 -5.89 -4.90 2.70
N LEU A 37 -5.64 -5.47 3.87
CA LEU A 37 -4.96 -4.81 4.97
C LEU A 37 -3.44 -4.89 4.76
N ILE A 38 -2.78 -3.74 4.80
CA ILE A 38 -1.33 -3.60 4.72
C ILE A 38 -0.86 -2.89 5.98
N GLU A 39 0.04 -3.52 6.72
CA GLU A 39 0.61 -2.99 7.95
C GLU A 39 2.12 -2.86 7.83
N ALA A 40 2.64 -1.71 8.22
CA ALA A 40 4.08 -1.47 8.28
C ALA A 40 4.42 -0.49 9.40
N THR A 41 5.62 -0.63 9.98
CA THR A 41 6.22 0.42 10.80
C THR A 41 7.28 1.10 9.94
N PRO A 42 7.04 2.33 9.46
CA PRO A 42 8.03 3.03 8.65
C PRO A 42 9.38 3.14 9.36
N PRO A 43 10.50 2.77 8.72
CA PRO A 43 11.82 2.97 9.30
C PRO A 43 12.15 4.48 9.32
N VAL A 44 13.23 4.84 10.01
CA VAL A 44 13.82 6.19 9.84
C VAL A 44 14.23 6.36 8.38
N CYS A 45 13.53 7.25 7.67
CA CYS A 45 13.69 7.50 6.25
C CYS A 45 13.33 8.95 5.91
N GLU A 46 13.80 9.44 4.76
CA GLU A 46 13.46 10.78 4.29
C GLU A 46 11.97 10.83 3.89
N HIS A 47 11.52 9.83 3.15
CA HIS A 47 10.13 9.72 2.69
C HIS A 47 9.71 8.25 2.49
N TRP A 48 8.40 8.02 2.40
CA TRP A 48 7.82 6.74 2.00
C TRP A 48 6.43 6.97 1.40
N ASN A 49 6.00 6.06 0.53
CA ASN A 49 4.63 6.04 0.04
C ASN A 49 4.13 4.64 -0.33
N PHE A 50 2.82 4.52 -0.45
CA PHE A 50 2.12 3.43 -1.11
C PHE A 50 1.25 4.00 -2.22
N GLN A 51 1.19 3.31 -3.37
CA GLN A 51 0.26 3.62 -4.46
C GLN A 51 -0.42 2.36 -4.99
N LEU A 52 -1.68 2.50 -5.36
CA LEU A 52 -2.44 1.50 -6.08
C LEU A 52 -2.47 1.83 -7.58
N ASN A 53 -2.35 0.78 -8.38
CA ASN A 53 -2.22 0.87 -9.82
C ASN A 53 -3.19 -0.11 -10.50
N ASN A 54 -3.48 0.16 -11.77
CA ASN A 54 -4.14 -0.80 -12.64
C ASN A 54 -3.18 -1.95 -13.05
N TYR A 55 -3.65 -2.85 -13.91
CA TYR A 55 -2.86 -3.98 -14.42
C TYR A 55 -1.61 -3.54 -15.21
N TRP A 56 -1.67 -2.37 -15.85
CA TRP A 56 -0.62 -1.80 -16.69
C TRP A 56 0.43 -1.00 -15.91
N MET A 57 0.40 -1.08 -14.57
CA MET A 57 1.31 -0.37 -13.66
C MET A 57 1.15 1.15 -13.69
N GLU A 58 0.05 1.65 -14.24
CA GLU A 58 -0.31 3.06 -14.17
C GLU A 58 -0.99 3.32 -12.83
N SER A 59 -0.63 4.41 -12.15
CA SER A 59 -1.39 4.85 -10.99
C SER A 59 -2.84 5.05 -11.38
N LEU A 60 -3.76 4.70 -10.47
CA LEU A 60 -5.15 5.07 -10.62
C LEU A 60 -5.31 6.62 -10.56
N ASP A 61 -6.51 7.13 -10.84
CA ASP A 61 -6.72 8.58 -10.98
C ASP A 61 -6.76 9.32 -9.63
N TYR A 62 -5.57 9.68 -9.15
CA TYR A 62 -5.37 10.39 -7.88
C TYR A 62 -6.00 11.78 -7.82
N ARG A 63 -6.48 12.34 -8.94
CA ARG A 63 -7.17 13.64 -8.95
C ARG A 63 -8.55 13.55 -8.32
N TYR A 64 -9.17 12.38 -8.39
CA TYR A 64 -10.55 12.16 -7.96
C TYR A 64 -10.68 11.12 -6.86
N PHE A 65 -9.69 10.22 -6.71
CA PHE A 65 -9.77 9.10 -5.78
C PHE A 65 -8.55 9.02 -4.85
N PRO A 66 -8.73 8.59 -3.58
CA PRO A 66 -7.63 8.34 -2.67
C PRO A 66 -6.95 7.02 -3.06
N ILE A 67 -5.97 7.07 -3.97
CA ILE A 67 -5.30 5.85 -4.49
C ILE A 67 -3.87 5.67 -3.98
N HIS A 68 -3.43 6.58 -3.12
CA HIS A 68 -2.10 6.57 -2.53
C HIS A 68 -2.10 7.22 -1.16
N VAL A 69 -1.09 6.87 -0.37
CA VAL A 69 -0.81 7.51 0.92
C VAL A 69 0.71 7.63 1.07
N ASN A 70 1.17 8.64 1.80
CA ASN A 70 2.60 8.88 1.99
C ASN A 70 2.89 9.35 3.42
N LYS A 71 4.18 9.51 3.73
CA LYS A 71 4.67 9.96 5.05
C LYS A 71 3.96 11.16 5.66
N HIS A 72 3.49 12.11 4.84
CA HIS A 72 2.84 13.34 5.32
C HIS A 72 1.32 13.21 5.45
N THR A 73 0.70 12.34 4.66
CA THR A 73 -0.76 12.20 4.60
C THR A 73 -1.28 10.99 5.36
N ALA A 74 -0.40 10.06 5.75
CA ALA A 74 -0.77 8.89 6.51
C ALA A 74 -1.25 9.26 7.92
N LYS A 75 -2.37 8.67 8.33
CA LYS A 75 -2.73 8.49 9.72
C LYS A 75 -1.89 7.35 10.30
N TYR A 76 -1.15 7.67 11.34
CA TYR A 76 -0.34 6.71 12.09
C TYR A 76 -1.11 6.17 13.29
N GLU A 77 -0.81 4.93 13.66
CA GLU A 77 -1.22 4.33 14.93
C GLU A 77 -0.35 4.89 16.08
N GLU A 78 -0.77 4.68 17.33
CA GLU A 78 -0.05 5.20 18.51
C GLU A 78 1.40 4.67 18.64
N ASP A 79 1.65 3.46 18.13
CA ASP A 79 2.98 2.84 18.11
C ASP A 79 3.86 3.31 16.92
N GLY A 80 3.37 4.24 16.11
CA GLY A 80 4.05 4.75 14.92
C GLY A 80 3.96 3.83 13.69
N SER A 81 3.20 2.74 13.76
CA SER A 81 2.85 1.94 12.58
C SER A 81 1.79 2.63 11.72
N VAL A 82 1.57 2.11 10.52
CA VAL A 82 0.50 2.53 9.62
C VAL A 82 -0.33 1.33 9.19
N ARG A 83 -1.65 1.52 9.13
CA ARG A 83 -2.61 0.59 8.52
C ARG A 83 -3.17 1.19 7.24
N ILE A 84 -2.91 0.54 6.12
CA ILE A 84 -3.41 0.92 4.80
C ILE A 84 -4.44 -0.12 4.37
N ILE A 85 -5.60 0.35 3.92
CA ILE A 85 -6.75 -0.50 3.62
C ILE A 85 -7.13 -0.28 2.16
N VAL A 86 -6.80 -1.24 1.31
CA VAL A 86 -7.28 -1.23 -0.08
C VAL A 86 -8.65 -1.90 -0.12
N ALA A 87 -9.69 -1.16 -0.51
CA ALA A 87 -11.07 -1.65 -0.51
C ALA A 87 -11.91 -0.96 -1.58
N HIS A 88 -12.98 -1.63 -2.02
CA HIS A 88 -13.93 -1.11 -3.00
C HIS A 88 -14.80 0.05 -2.48
N GLU A 89 -15.03 0.10 -1.17
CA GLU A 89 -15.85 1.12 -0.50
C GLU A 89 -15.08 1.66 0.70
N ASP A 90 -15.37 2.91 1.08
CA ASP A 90 -14.75 3.54 2.24
C ASP A 90 -15.17 2.82 3.54
N PRO A 91 -14.24 2.19 4.27
CA PRO A 91 -14.56 1.52 5.52
C PRO A 91 -14.74 2.51 6.69
N GLY A 92 -14.44 3.80 6.50
CA GLY A 92 -14.57 4.86 7.50
C GLY A 92 -13.41 4.94 8.50
N PHE A 93 -12.33 4.18 8.31
CA PHE A 93 -11.15 4.19 9.19
C PHE A 93 -9.85 3.87 8.45
N GLY A 94 -8.73 4.03 9.15
CA GLY A 94 -7.39 3.76 8.62
C GLY A 94 -6.99 4.68 7.46
N ASN A 95 -5.99 4.26 6.69
CA ASN A 95 -5.61 4.91 5.44
C ASN A 95 -6.30 4.18 4.28
N TRP A 96 -7.55 4.56 3.97
CA TRP A 96 -8.30 3.95 2.88
C TRP A 96 -7.71 4.29 1.51
N ILE A 97 -7.64 3.27 0.66
CA ILE A 97 -7.22 3.32 -0.72
C ILE A 97 -8.33 2.73 -1.59
N ASP A 98 -8.90 3.58 -2.44
CA ASP A 98 -9.99 3.22 -3.34
C ASP A 98 -9.50 2.37 -4.52
N THR A 99 -10.15 1.23 -4.78
CA THR A 99 -9.85 0.39 -5.95
C THR A 99 -10.35 0.98 -7.26
N THR A 100 -11.17 2.03 -7.22
CA THR A 100 -11.76 2.73 -8.37
C THR A 100 -12.55 1.79 -9.30
N GLY A 101 -13.22 0.80 -8.69
CA GLY A 101 -13.98 -0.22 -9.42
C GLY A 101 -13.13 -1.34 -10.04
N HIS A 102 -11.82 -1.37 -9.81
CA HIS A 102 -10.97 -2.49 -10.24
C HIS A 102 -11.05 -3.66 -9.25
N GLU A 103 -11.08 -4.89 -9.74
CA GLU A 103 -10.98 -6.10 -8.91
C GLU A 103 -9.53 -6.58 -8.75
N SER A 104 -8.62 -6.10 -9.60
CA SER A 104 -7.21 -6.44 -9.55
C SER A 104 -6.33 -5.40 -10.24
N GLY A 105 -5.04 -5.43 -9.94
CA GLY A 105 -4.06 -4.54 -10.53
C GLY A 105 -2.67 -4.76 -9.96
N THR A 106 -1.87 -3.71 -9.94
CA THR A 106 -0.54 -3.71 -9.29
C THR A 106 -0.49 -2.69 -8.15
N MET A 107 0.52 -2.80 -7.31
CA MET A 107 0.73 -1.89 -6.19
C MET A 107 2.20 -1.72 -5.93
N CYS A 108 2.57 -0.53 -5.45
CA CYS A 108 3.96 -0.20 -5.17
C CYS A 108 4.09 0.51 -3.82
N PHE A 109 5.00 0.01 -3.00
CA PHE A 109 5.42 0.62 -1.74
C PHE A 109 6.89 1.05 -1.86
N ARG A 110 7.23 2.22 -1.32
CA ARG A 110 8.59 2.78 -1.38
C ARG A 110 9.11 3.20 -0.02
N TRP A 111 10.34 2.81 0.29
CA TRP A 111 11.16 3.44 1.32
C TRP A 111 12.23 4.32 0.66
N VAL A 112 12.28 5.61 0.95
CA VAL A 112 13.22 6.56 0.34
C VAL A 112 14.32 6.92 1.35
N ARG A 113 15.58 6.63 1.00
CA ARG A 113 16.78 6.88 1.82
C ARG A 113 16.67 6.28 3.24
N ALA A 114 16.11 5.09 3.36
CA ALA A 114 16.07 4.34 4.61
C ALA A 114 17.35 3.50 4.79
N LYS A 115 17.78 3.28 6.03
CA LYS A 115 18.86 2.29 6.34
C LYS A 115 18.32 0.88 6.52
N GLU A 116 17.06 0.78 6.94
CA GLU A 116 16.34 -0.47 7.16
C GLU A 116 15.17 -0.54 6.18
N HIS A 117 14.81 -1.77 5.81
CA HIS A 117 13.80 -2.02 4.78
C HIS A 117 12.80 -3.06 5.29
N PRO A 118 12.00 -2.72 6.33
CA PRO A 118 11.00 -3.63 6.84
C PRO A 118 9.99 -3.96 5.73
N LYS A 119 9.69 -5.25 5.57
CA LYS A 119 8.70 -5.71 4.60
C LYS A 119 7.29 -5.43 5.15
N PRO A 120 6.43 -4.69 4.42
CA PRO A 120 5.02 -4.55 4.80
C PRO A 120 4.33 -5.91 4.91
N ARG A 121 3.57 -6.13 5.99
CA ARG A 121 2.73 -7.31 6.17
C ARG A 121 1.41 -7.06 5.48
N THR A 122 0.90 -8.08 4.81
CA THR A 122 -0.32 -7.97 4.00
C THR A 122 -1.25 -9.14 4.27
N ARG A 123 -2.55 -8.87 4.37
CA ARG A 123 -3.57 -9.89 4.55
C ARG A 123 -4.89 -9.45 3.94
N VAL A 124 -5.56 -10.36 3.24
CA VAL A 124 -6.94 -10.14 2.79
C VAL A 124 -7.86 -10.40 3.98
N VAL A 125 -8.78 -9.48 4.23
CA VAL A 125 -9.79 -9.54 5.28
C VAL A 125 -11.18 -9.48 4.64
N ASP A 126 -12.15 -10.12 5.27
CA ASP A 126 -13.56 -9.99 4.88
C ASP A 126 -14.24 -8.82 5.61
N ALA A 127 -15.51 -8.55 5.26
CA ALA A 127 -16.27 -7.46 5.83
C ALA A 127 -16.47 -7.57 7.35
N GLY A 128 -16.57 -8.79 7.90
CA GLY A 128 -16.73 -9.00 9.34
C GLY A 128 -15.46 -8.62 10.09
N GLU A 129 -14.32 -9.10 9.61
CA GLU A 129 -13.03 -8.74 10.18
C GLU A 129 -12.70 -7.26 10.00
N LEU A 130 -13.07 -6.66 8.87
CA LEU A 130 -12.88 -5.23 8.63
C LEU A 130 -13.68 -4.38 9.63
N ALA A 131 -14.91 -4.80 9.95
CA ALA A 131 -15.73 -4.15 10.98
C ALA A 131 -15.14 -4.30 12.39
N GLU A 132 -14.56 -5.46 12.72
CA GLU A 132 -13.85 -5.64 13.99
C GLU A 132 -12.63 -4.73 14.10
N LEU A 133 -11.89 -4.53 13.00
CA LEU A 133 -10.75 -3.61 12.96
C LEU A 133 -11.17 -2.14 13.12
N ALA A 134 -12.33 -1.75 12.60
CA ALA A 134 -12.87 -0.40 12.74
C ALA A 134 -13.24 -0.03 14.19
N GLY A 135 -13.61 -1.04 14.99
CA GLY A 135 -14.04 -0.87 16.39
C GLY A 135 -12.91 -0.87 17.41
N ARG A 136 -11.65 -1.08 16.99
CA ARG A 136 -10.45 -1.06 17.85
C ARG A 136 -9.75 0.27 17.77
#